data_AF-A0A6C0D501-F1
#
_entry.id   AF-A0A6C0D501-F1
#
_cell.length_a   1.000
_cell.length_b   1.000
_cell.length_c   1.000
_cell.angle_alpha   90.00
_cell.angle_beta   90.00
_cell.angle_gamma   90.00
#
_symmetry.space_group_name_H-M   'P 1'
#
loop_
_entity.id
_entity.type
_entity.pdbx_description
1 polymer ?
#
loop_
_entity_poly.entity_id
_entity_poly.type
_entity_poly.pdbx_seq_one_letter_code
_entity_poly.pdbx_strand_id
1 'polypeptide(L)'
;MVETLKIDLSGNTGEGWTQENKALLETWAAKAASYRWLHRRTSSKLSKKSQLLTIIIAILSYFSGGSILGSTNLDNSWFKYLIGYAAVFGGILTNINGLLAWKELADKHKVISTKYSSFERSITSMLAISERQRANAVVFINLKMKEMDQLISDAPNIPSKVVKEYEDRKSKKKLTDFWIVFYYLCCSNKRLLKILTNIEGEEDDDTSSTGDASIVSSSKLPKKNQPILSSIKVEPVEEMILHENPIVKKTKAIAVARQLTVN
;
A
#
# COMPACT_ATOMS: atom_id res chain seq x y z
N MET A 1 -11.81 30.17 -24.29
CA MET A 1 -10.70 31.08 -23.97
C MET A 1 -10.09 30.55 -22.68
N VAL A 2 -9.05 29.72 -22.78
CA VAL A 2 -8.41 29.07 -21.62
C VAL A 2 -7.41 30.06 -21.06
N GLU A 3 -7.72 30.61 -19.90
CA GLU A 3 -6.84 31.51 -19.17
C GLU A 3 -5.61 30.73 -18.70
N THR A 4 -4.50 30.94 -19.39
CA THR A 4 -3.20 30.40 -19.01
C THR A 4 -2.75 31.15 -17.76
N LEU A 5 -2.88 30.50 -16.60
CA LEU A 5 -2.23 30.91 -15.35
C LEU A 5 -0.71 30.94 -15.59
N LYS A 6 -0.21 32.10 -16.01
CA LYS A 6 1.20 32.47 -15.93
C LYS A 6 1.54 32.57 -14.46
N ILE A 7 2.09 31.50 -13.91
CA ILE A 7 2.79 31.56 -12.64
C ILE A 7 4.04 32.40 -12.91
N ASP A 8 4.03 33.64 -12.43
CA ASP A 8 5.20 34.52 -12.48
C ASP A 8 6.33 33.86 -11.68
N LEU A 9 7.36 33.39 -12.38
CA LEU A 9 8.60 32.85 -11.81
C LEU A 9 9.58 33.96 -11.41
N SER A 10 9.10 35.20 -11.30
CA SER A 10 9.90 36.39 -10.96
C SER A 10 9.47 36.96 -9.62
N GLY A 11 9.74 36.21 -8.55
CA GLY A 11 9.51 36.64 -7.17
C GLY A 11 10.53 36.01 -6.23
N ASN A 12 11.61 36.74 -5.99
CA ASN A 12 12.67 36.49 -5.00
C ASN A 12 13.50 35.19 -5.17
N THR A 13 14.62 35.31 -5.90
CA THR A 13 15.74 34.37 -5.86
C THR A 13 16.45 34.48 -4.52
N GLY A 14 15.99 33.73 -3.53
CA GLY A 14 16.63 33.68 -2.23
C GLY A 14 15.81 32.88 -1.24
N GLU A 15 15.84 31.55 -1.37
CA GLU A 15 15.83 30.60 -0.25
C GLU A 15 15.77 29.18 -0.83
N GLY A 16 16.89 28.47 -0.71
CA GLY A 16 17.09 27.12 -1.21
C GLY A 16 16.25 26.08 -0.47
N TRP A 17 16.66 24.83 -0.60
CA TRP A 17 16.01 23.73 0.07
C TRP A 17 16.17 23.85 1.60
N THR A 18 15.16 24.40 2.29
CA THR A 18 15.16 24.45 3.76
C THR A 18 15.11 23.06 4.37
N GLN A 19 15.63 22.91 5.59
CA GLN A 19 15.60 21.64 6.30
C GLN A 19 14.16 21.20 6.60
N GLU A 20 13.26 22.15 6.82
CA GLU A 20 11.83 21.89 7.01
C GLU A 20 11.19 21.27 5.77
N ASN A 21 11.50 21.79 4.58
CA ASN A 21 11.00 21.24 3.31
C ASN A 21 11.50 19.80 3.08
N LYS A 22 12.76 19.51 3.45
CA LYS A 22 13.32 18.15 3.38
C LYS A 22 12.59 17.21 4.35
N ALA A 23 12.42 17.63 5.60
CA ALA A 23 11.72 16.83 6.63
C ALA A 23 10.24 16.56 6.29
N LEU A 24 9.56 17.52 5.67
CA LEU A 24 8.19 17.35 5.18
C LEU A 24 8.11 16.24 4.12
N LEU A 25 8.99 16.29 3.13
CA LEU A 25 9.06 15.29 2.06
C LEU A 25 9.44 13.90 2.57
N GLU A 26 10.36 13.81 3.53
CA GLU A 26 10.69 12.56 4.21
C GLU A 26 9.48 11.97 4.94
N THR A 27 8.68 12.82 5.61
CA THR A 27 7.45 12.39 6.28
C THR A 27 6.43 11.86 5.28
N TRP A 28 6.26 12.52 4.13
CA TRP A 28 5.37 12.06 3.07
C TRP A 28 5.83 10.76 2.45
N ALA A 29 7.13 10.59 2.22
CA ALA A 29 7.70 9.34 1.73
C ALA A 29 7.45 8.18 2.72
N ALA A 30 7.65 8.40 4.03
CA ALA A 30 7.38 7.41 5.06
C ALA A 30 5.89 7.04 5.14
N LYS A 31 4.99 8.03 4.99
CA LYS A 31 3.54 7.80 4.96
C LYS A 31 3.13 7.00 3.72
N ALA A 32 3.66 7.35 2.55
CA ALA A 32 3.43 6.62 1.30
C ALA A 32 3.95 5.16 1.35
N ALA A 33 5.11 4.92 1.95
CA ALA A 33 5.64 3.57 2.16
C ALA A 33 4.70 2.71 3.03
N SER A 34 4.08 3.32 4.04
CA SER A 34 3.10 2.66 4.91
C SER A 34 1.83 2.28 4.14
N TYR A 35 1.27 3.21 3.35
CA TYR A 35 0.12 2.94 2.48
C TYR A 35 0.42 1.89 1.42
N ARG A 36 1.60 1.95 0.79
CA ARG A 36 2.05 0.94 -0.16
C ARG A 36 1.97 -0.46 0.46
N TRP A 37 2.48 -0.64 1.68
CA TRP A 37 2.44 -1.94 2.35
C TRP A 37 1.00 -2.42 2.57
N LEU A 38 0.12 -1.53 3.05
CA LEU A 38 -1.29 -1.84 3.30
C LEU A 38 -2.02 -2.30 2.02
N HIS A 39 -1.86 -1.56 0.92
CA HIS A 39 -2.46 -1.92 -0.37
C HIS A 39 -1.86 -3.21 -0.95
N ARG A 40 -0.54 -3.40 -0.86
CA ARG A 40 0.11 -4.63 -1.33
C ARG A 40 -0.37 -5.86 -0.57
N ARG A 41 -0.49 -5.75 0.75
CA ARG A 41 -0.95 -6.84 1.62
C ARG A 41 -2.40 -7.20 1.34
N THR A 42 -3.26 -6.20 1.17
CA THR A 42 -4.67 -6.38 0.83
C THR A 42 -4.83 -7.07 -0.53
N SER A 43 -4.11 -6.59 -1.55
CA SER A 43 -4.11 -7.19 -2.89
C SER A 43 -3.71 -8.67 -2.87
N SER A 44 -2.64 -9.01 -2.13
CA SER A 44 -2.20 -10.41 -2.00
C SER A 44 -3.24 -11.31 -1.33
N LYS A 45 -3.84 -10.87 -0.21
CA LYS A 45 -4.89 -11.65 0.47
C LYS A 45 -6.10 -11.87 -0.43
N LEU A 46 -6.48 -10.84 -1.18
CA LEU A 46 -7.67 -10.87 -2.00
C LEU A 46 -7.48 -11.72 -3.27
N SER A 47 -6.30 -11.63 -3.88
CA SER A 47 -5.90 -12.49 -5.00
C SER A 47 -5.94 -13.97 -4.60
N LYS A 48 -5.37 -14.32 -3.43
CA LYS A 48 -5.39 -15.71 -2.91
C LYS A 48 -6.81 -16.23 -2.71
N LYS A 49 -7.71 -15.41 -2.14
CA LYS A 49 -9.13 -15.79 -1.96
C LYS A 49 -9.84 -16.02 -3.28
N SER A 50 -9.63 -15.14 -4.26
CA SER A 50 -10.23 -15.29 -5.58
C SER A 50 -9.72 -16.55 -6.29
N GLN A 51 -8.41 -16.81 -6.25
CA GLN A 51 -7.81 -18.01 -6.83
C GLN A 51 -8.34 -19.29 -6.20
N LEU A 52 -8.39 -19.35 -4.86
CA LEU A 52 -8.91 -20.51 -4.13
C LEU A 52 -10.38 -20.79 -4.49
N LEU A 53 -11.21 -19.75 -4.56
CA LEU A 53 -12.62 -19.90 -4.91
C LEU A 53 -12.80 -20.39 -6.36
N THR A 54 -12.00 -19.87 -7.31
CA THR A 54 -11.99 -20.36 -8.69
C THR A 54 -11.57 -21.82 -8.79
N ILE A 55 -10.56 -22.25 -8.04
CA ILE A 55 -10.11 -23.65 -8.02
C ILE A 55 -11.22 -24.57 -7.48
N ILE A 56 -11.90 -24.18 -6.40
CA ILE A 56 -13.01 -24.95 -5.84
C ILE A 56 -14.14 -25.10 -6.85
N ILE A 57 -14.52 -24.01 -7.54
CA ILE A 57 -15.52 -24.06 -8.61
C ILE A 57 -15.08 -24.99 -9.74
N ALA A 58 -13.82 -24.90 -10.18
CA ALA A 58 -13.31 -25.73 -11.26
C ALA A 58 -13.39 -27.22 -10.90
N ILE A 59 -13.00 -27.61 -9.69
CA ILE A 59 -13.09 -29.00 -9.22
C ILE A 59 -14.54 -29.49 -9.23
N LEU A 60 -15.50 -28.69 -8.74
CA LEU A 60 -16.92 -29.03 -8.77
C LEU A 60 -17.46 -29.18 -10.20
N SER A 61 -17.00 -28.33 -11.12
CA SER A 61 -17.35 -28.42 -12.54
C SER A 61 -16.77 -29.67 -13.20
N TYR A 62 -15.50 -30.03 -12.93
CA TYR A 62 -14.91 -31.26 -13.44
C TYR A 62 -15.61 -32.50 -12.89
N PHE A 63 -15.95 -32.52 -11.59
CA PHE A 63 -16.69 -33.62 -10.97
C PHE A 63 -18.07 -33.80 -11.60
N SER A 64 -18.81 -32.70 -11.77
CA SER A 64 -20.15 -32.71 -12.38
C SER A 64 -20.12 -33.06 -13.87
N GLY A 65 -19.12 -32.59 -14.61
CA GLY A 65 -18.96 -32.88 -16.04
C GLY A 65 -18.50 -34.31 -16.31
N GLY A 66 -17.55 -34.83 -15.52
CA GLY A 66 -17.02 -36.18 -15.66
C GLY A 66 -18.07 -37.26 -15.36
N SER A 67 -18.99 -37.00 -14.45
CA SER A 67 -20.05 -37.96 -14.15
C SER A 67 -21.07 -38.13 -15.27
N ILE A 68 -21.32 -37.08 -16.07
CA ILE A 68 -22.20 -37.16 -17.24
C ILE A 68 -21.64 -38.20 -18.21
N LEU A 69 -20.31 -38.21 -18.41
CA LEU A 69 -19.62 -39.17 -19.28
C LEU A 69 -19.60 -40.60 -18.72
N GLY A 70 -19.58 -40.78 -17.40
CA GLY A 70 -19.52 -42.10 -16.74
C GLY A 70 -20.87 -42.69 -16.31
N SER A 71 -21.97 -41.94 -16.42
CA SER A 71 -23.29 -42.32 -15.92
C SER A 71 -23.97 -43.47 -16.64
N THR A 72 -23.39 -43.98 -17.74
CA THR A 72 -23.96 -45.08 -18.54
C THR A 72 -24.06 -46.41 -17.79
N ASN A 73 -23.26 -46.63 -16.73
CA ASN A 73 -23.22 -47.91 -16.00
C ASN A 73 -23.31 -47.79 -14.46
N LEU A 74 -23.70 -46.63 -13.92
CA LEU A 74 -23.76 -46.40 -12.47
C LEU A 74 -25.18 -46.59 -11.92
N ASP A 75 -25.44 -47.73 -11.29
CA ASP A 75 -26.75 -48.09 -10.72
C ASP A 75 -26.99 -47.51 -9.31
N ASN A 76 -25.98 -46.88 -8.70
CA ASN A 76 -26.12 -46.25 -7.39
C ASN A 76 -26.86 -44.90 -7.48
N SER A 77 -28.15 -44.89 -7.14
CA SER A 77 -29.00 -43.69 -7.08
C SER A 77 -28.43 -42.58 -6.20
N TRP A 78 -27.77 -42.92 -5.08
CA TRP A 78 -27.13 -41.95 -4.19
C TRP A 78 -26.07 -41.07 -4.89
N PHE A 79 -25.24 -41.68 -5.75
CA PHE A 79 -24.21 -40.93 -6.48
C PHE A 79 -24.84 -39.91 -7.44
N LYS A 80 -25.93 -40.28 -8.13
CA LYS A 80 -26.66 -39.39 -9.05
C LYS A 80 -27.17 -38.13 -8.35
N TYR A 81 -27.70 -38.26 -7.12
CA TYR A 81 -28.12 -37.10 -6.32
C TYR A 81 -26.95 -36.21 -5.89
N LEU A 82 -25.82 -36.80 -5.46
CA LEU A 82 -24.63 -36.05 -5.06
C LEU A 82 -24.06 -35.21 -6.21
N ILE A 83 -24.02 -35.78 -7.40
CA ILE A 83 -23.59 -35.12 -8.64
C ILE A 83 -24.53 -33.94 -8.98
N GLY A 84 -25.84 -34.18 -8.93
CA GLY A 84 -26.83 -33.13 -9.20
C GLY A 84 -26.70 -31.95 -8.22
N TYR A 85 -26.47 -32.25 -6.94
CA TYR A 85 -26.23 -31.22 -5.92
C TYR A 85 -24.91 -30.47 -6.17
N ALA A 86 -23.82 -31.16 -6.49
CA ALA A 86 -22.54 -30.55 -6.81
C ALA A 86 -22.62 -29.59 -8.01
N ALA A 87 -23.41 -29.94 -9.03
CA ALA A 87 -23.64 -29.10 -10.20
C ALA A 87 -24.41 -27.81 -9.85
N VAL A 88 -25.49 -27.92 -9.08
CA VAL A 88 -26.26 -26.76 -8.61
C VAL A 88 -25.41 -25.87 -7.71
N PHE A 89 -24.65 -26.48 -6.78
CA PHE A 89 -23.75 -25.76 -5.89
C PHE A 89 -22.63 -25.04 -6.66
N GLY A 90 -22.02 -25.69 -7.66
CA GLY A 90 -21.03 -25.09 -8.54
C GLY A 90 -21.59 -23.89 -9.33
N GLY A 91 -22.83 -24.01 -9.82
CA GLY A 91 -23.53 -22.89 -10.47
C GLY A 91 -23.75 -21.69 -9.54
N ILE A 92 -24.21 -21.94 -8.31
CA ILE A 92 -24.41 -20.88 -7.30
C ILE A 92 -23.09 -20.20 -6.95
N LEU A 93 -22.03 -20.97 -6.71
CA LEU A 93 -20.70 -20.43 -6.42
C LEU A 93 -20.14 -19.60 -7.59
N THR A 94 -20.38 -20.02 -8.83
CA THR A 94 -19.96 -19.27 -10.02
C THR A 94 -20.63 -17.90 -10.09
N ASN A 95 -21.94 -17.83 -9.81
CA ASN A 95 -22.66 -16.56 -9.75
C ASN A 95 -22.12 -15.65 -8.62
N ILE A 96 -21.89 -16.21 -7.43
CA ILE A 96 -21.33 -15.46 -6.29
C ILE A 96 -19.92 -14.94 -6.61
N ASN A 97 -19.07 -15.75 -7.26
CA ASN A 97 -17.73 -15.33 -7.67
C ASN A 97 -17.78 -14.13 -8.63
N GLY A 98 -18.71 -14.15 -9.58
CA GLY A 98 -18.95 -13.05 -10.51
C GLY A 98 -19.41 -11.77 -9.80
N LEU A 99 -20.29 -11.88 -8.81
CA LEU A 99 -20.80 -10.72 -8.05
C LEU A 99 -19.77 -10.09 -7.11
N LEU A 100 -18.92 -10.89 -6.47
CA LEU A 100 -17.97 -10.40 -5.46
C LEU A 100 -16.77 -9.68 -6.07
N ALA A 101 -16.48 -9.87 -7.37
CA ALA A 101 -15.43 -9.21 -8.13
C ALA A 101 -14.07 -9.10 -7.38
N TRP A 102 -13.73 -10.11 -6.58
CA TRP A 102 -12.55 -10.09 -5.70
C TRP A 102 -11.27 -9.84 -6.48
N LYS A 103 -11.14 -10.44 -7.66
CA LYS A 103 -10.01 -10.25 -8.55
C LYS A 103 -9.85 -8.79 -8.99
N GLU A 104 -10.94 -8.15 -9.41
CA GLU A 104 -10.92 -6.75 -9.85
C GLU A 104 -10.48 -5.83 -8.71
N LEU A 105 -11.05 -6.03 -7.52
CA LEU A 105 -10.67 -5.26 -6.34
C LEU A 105 -9.20 -5.51 -5.95
N ALA A 106 -8.69 -6.74 -6.09
CA ALA A 106 -7.27 -7.04 -5.83
C ALA A 106 -6.34 -6.31 -6.79
N ASP A 107 -6.73 -6.24 -8.06
CA ASP A 107 -6.00 -5.54 -9.11
C ASP A 107 -6.03 -4.02 -8.88
N LYS A 108 -7.15 -3.44 -8.41
CA LYS A 108 -7.22 -2.04 -7.96
C LYS A 108 -6.23 -1.73 -6.84
N HIS A 109 -6.19 -2.53 -5.77
CA HIS A 109 -5.19 -2.35 -4.70
C HIS A 109 -3.74 -2.52 -5.22
N LYS A 110 -3.50 -3.41 -6.19
CA LYS A 110 -2.18 -3.61 -6.80
C LYS A 110 -1.72 -2.36 -7.55
N VAL A 111 -2.58 -1.76 -8.36
CA VAL A 111 -2.29 -0.54 -9.12
C VAL A 111 -1.94 0.62 -8.18
N ILE A 112 -2.76 0.85 -7.15
CA ILE A 112 -2.53 1.93 -6.17
C ILE A 112 -1.23 1.71 -5.40
N SER A 113 -0.92 0.47 -5.00
CA SER A 113 0.38 0.15 -4.38
C SER A 113 1.57 0.51 -5.27
N THR A 114 1.46 0.31 -6.58
CA THR A 114 2.52 0.69 -7.54
C THR A 114 2.64 2.21 -7.65
N LYS A 115 1.52 2.93 -7.67
CA LYS A 115 1.55 4.40 -7.69
C LYS A 115 2.23 4.98 -6.44
N TYR A 116 1.91 4.47 -5.24
CA TYR A 116 2.61 4.87 -4.01
C TYR A 116 4.12 4.55 -4.04
N SER A 117 4.51 3.42 -4.65
CA SER A 117 5.93 3.10 -4.87
C SER A 117 6.63 4.13 -5.77
N SER A 118 5.95 4.59 -6.82
CA SER A 118 6.50 5.58 -7.74
C SER A 118 6.67 6.93 -7.05
N PHE A 119 5.65 7.34 -6.30
CA PHE A 119 5.66 8.56 -5.50
C PHE A 119 6.83 8.59 -4.50
N GLU A 120 6.96 7.54 -3.69
CA GLU A 120 8.06 7.38 -2.70
C GLU A 120 9.43 7.50 -3.38
N ARG A 121 9.66 6.75 -4.46
CA ARG A 121 10.93 6.76 -5.19
C ARG A 121 11.24 8.12 -5.80
N SER A 122 10.24 8.82 -6.32
CA SER A 122 10.43 10.16 -6.89
C SER A 122 10.88 11.16 -5.83
N ILE A 123 10.33 11.10 -4.61
CA ILE A 123 10.79 11.93 -3.49
C ILE A 123 12.21 11.56 -3.08
N THR A 124 12.48 10.28 -2.85
CA THR A 124 13.81 9.80 -2.44
C THR A 124 14.87 10.13 -3.49
N SER A 125 14.54 9.98 -4.78
CA SER A 125 15.42 10.35 -5.88
C SER A 125 15.74 11.85 -5.87
N MET A 126 14.76 12.72 -5.63
CA MET A 126 15.02 14.15 -5.54
C MET A 126 15.86 14.53 -4.31
N LEU A 127 15.63 13.87 -3.17
CA LEU A 127 16.43 14.07 -1.96
C LEU A 127 17.86 13.54 -2.10
N ALA A 128 18.11 12.57 -2.99
CA ALA A 128 19.43 12.02 -3.27
C ALA A 128 20.29 12.91 -4.19
N ILE A 129 19.67 13.75 -5.04
CA ILE A 129 20.39 14.66 -5.94
C ILE A 129 21.05 15.80 -5.13
N SER A 130 22.20 16.31 -5.59
CA SER A 130 22.89 17.44 -4.93
C SER A 130 22.07 18.73 -4.97
N GLU A 131 22.12 19.54 -3.91
CA GLU A 131 21.24 20.73 -3.75
C GLU A 131 21.35 21.74 -4.90
N ARG A 132 22.53 21.84 -5.53
CA ARG A 132 22.80 22.75 -6.66
C ARG A 132 22.12 22.35 -7.97
N GLN A 133 21.74 21.08 -8.11
CA GLN A 133 21.13 20.52 -9.33
C GLN A 133 19.62 20.27 -9.17
N ARG A 134 19.03 20.63 -8.02
CA ARG A 134 17.63 20.37 -7.75
C ARG A 134 16.71 21.38 -8.43
N ALA A 135 15.52 20.91 -8.78
CA ALA A 135 14.41 21.77 -9.17
C ALA A 135 14.01 22.71 -8.01
N ASN A 136 13.26 23.77 -8.34
CA ASN A 136 12.68 24.67 -7.36
C ASN A 136 11.85 23.88 -6.32
N ALA A 137 12.16 24.08 -5.04
CA ALA A 137 11.57 23.31 -3.93
C ALA A 137 10.05 23.50 -3.85
N VAL A 138 9.56 24.74 -4.00
CA VAL A 138 8.13 25.07 -3.89
C VAL A 138 7.34 24.42 -5.02
N VAL A 139 7.85 24.48 -6.25
CA VAL A 139 7.21 23.84 -7.40
C VAL A 139 7.11 22.33 -7.21
N PHE A 140 8.18 21.70 -6.73
CA PHE A 140 8.19 20.25 -6.51
C PHE A 140 7.24 19.81 -5.39
N ILE A 141 7.22 20.53 -4.26
CA ILE A 141 6.32 20.23 -3.14
C ILE A 141 4.86 20.33 -3.58
N ASN A 142 4.49 21.39 -4.31
CA ASN A 142 3.13 21.55 -4.82
C ASN A 142 2.74 20.43 -5.79
N LEU A 143 3.66 20.00 -6.66
CA LEU A 143 3.45 18.86 -7.55
C LEU A 143 3.20 17.57 -6.75
N LYS A 144 4.02 17.31 -5.71
CA LYS A 144 3.88 16.12 -4.86
C LYS A 144 2.65 16.15 -3.98
N MET A 145 2.22 17.32 -3.52
CA MET A 145 0.98 17.49 -2.80
C MET A 145 -0.21 17.08 -3.67
N LYS A 146 -0.30 17.61 -4.89
CA LYS A 146 -1.35 17.26 -5.85
C LYS A 146 -1.35 15.77 -6.20
N GLU A 147 -0.17 15.19 -6.41
CA GLU A 147 -0.03 13.75 -6.65
C GLU A 147 -0.52 12.93 -5.45
N MET A 148 -0.16 13.31 -4.23
CA MET A 148 -0.60 12.62 -3.01
C MET A 148 -2.11 12.70 -2.81
N ASP A 149 -2.72 13.87 -3.01
CA ASP A 149 -4.18 14.06 -2.91
C ASP A 149 -4.91 13.21 -3.95
N GLN A 150 -4.38 13.12 -5.17
CA GLN A 150 -4.90 12.22 -6.19
C GLN A 150 -4.82 10.75 -5.76
N LEU A 151 -3.69 10.32 -5.18
CA LEU A 151 -3.55 8.94 -4.70
C LEU A 151 -4.53 8.60 -3.58
N ILE A 152 -4.79 9.54 -2.67
CA ILE A 152 -5.75 9.36 -1.58
C ILE A 152 -7.17 9.28 -2.15
N SER A 153 -7.51 10.13 -3.12
CA SER A 153 -8.82 10.11 -3.78
C SER A 153 -9.07 8.83 -4.58
N ASP A 154 -8.04 8.30 -5.24
CA ASP A 154 -8.13 7.07 -6.03
C ASP A 154 -8.12 5.80 -5.16
N ALA A 155 -7.75 5.91 -3.87
CA ALA A 155 -7.48 4.75 -3.04
C ALA A 155 -8.77 3.99 -2.65
N PRO A 156 -8.86 2.67 -2.92
CA PRO A 156 -9.95 1.84 -2.43
C PRO A 156 -9.84 1.61 -0.92
N ASN A 157 -10.99 1.35 -0.28
CA ASN A 157 -11.07 1.11 1.16
C ASN A 157 -10.20 -0.07 1.62
N ILE A 158 -9.50 0.10 2.73
CA ILE A 158 -8.60 -0.91 3.29
C ILE A 158 -9.32 -1.66 4.42
N PRO A 159 -9.33 -3.01 4.42
CA PRO A 159 -9.96 -3.77 5.49
C PRO A 159 -9.22 -3.60 6.82
N SER A 160 -9.96 -3.36 7.90
CA SER A 160 -9.43 -3.16 9.27
C SER A 160 -8.51 -4.28 9.75
N LYS A 161 -8.74 -5.53 9.30
CA LYS A 161 -7.87 -6.67 9.59
C LYS A 161 -6.42 -6.48 9.13
N VAL A 162 -6.21 -5.76 8.01
CA VAL A 162 -4.86 -5.49 7.48
C VAL A 162 -4.22 -4.31 8.21
N VAL A 163 -5.00 -3.34 8.66
CA VAL A 163 -4.53 -2.23 9.50
C VAL A 163 -4.00 -2.75 10.84
N LYS A 164 -4.76 -3.63 11.51
CA LYS A 164 -4.30 -4.30 12.74
C LYS A 164 -2.99 -5.07 12.53
N GLU A 165 -2.87 -5.83 11.44
CA GLU A 165 -1.62 -6.54 11.10
C GLU A 165 -0.44 -5.58 10.88
N TYR A 166 -0.69 -4.39 10.35
CA TYR A 166 0.34 -3.36 10.19
C TYR A 166 0.77 -2.78 11.55
N GLU A 167 -0.18 -2.47 12.42
CA GLU A 167 0.08 -1.94 13.76
C GLU A 167 0.86 -2.94 14.62
N ASP A 168 0.46 -4.21 14.59
CA ASP A 168 1.17 -5.31 15.26
C ASP A 168 2.60 -5.47 14.73
N ARG A 169 2.81 -5.26 13.43
CA ARG A 169 4.16 -5.28 12.84
C ARG A 169 4.97 -4.07 13.32
N LYS A 170 4.36 -2.89 13.42
CA LYS A 170 5.02 -1.65 13.82
C LYS A 170 5.40 -1.66 15.31
N SER A 171 4.55 -2.23 16.17
CA SER A 171 4.83 -2.37 17.61
C SER A 171 5.98 -3.35 17.87
N LYS A 172 6.03 -4.48 17.16
CA LYS A 172 7.12 -5.46 17.26
C LYS A 172 8.48 -4.88 16.86
N LYS A 173 8.54 -4.06 15.80
CA LYS A 173 9.78 -3.38 15.39
C LYS A 173 10.29 -2.39 16.45
N LYS A 174 9.40 -1.64 17.10
CA LYS A 174 9.79 -0.74 18.20
C LYS A 174 10.42 -1.50 19.37
N LEU A 175 9.94 -2.70 19.65
CA LEU A 175 10.52 -3.55 20.70
C LEU A 175 11.93 -4.01 20.32
N THR A 176 12.15 -4.51 19.10
CA THR A 176 13.48 -4.96 18.66
C THR A 176 14.49 -3.81 18.59
N ASP A 177 14.06 -2.61 18.14
CA ASP A 177 14.94 -1.44 18.07
C ASP A 177 15.38 -1.00 19.48
N PHE A 178 14.50 -1.11 20.48
CA PHE A 178 14.83 -0.80 21.87
C PHE A 178 15.84 -1.80 22.46
N TRP A 179 15.67 -3.10 22.20
CA TRP A 179 16.62 -4.13 22.65
C TRP A 179 17.96 -4.05 21.93
N ILE A 180 18.01 -3.69 20.65
CA ILE A 180 19.26 -3.44 19.93
C ILE A 180 19.95 -2.22 20.50
N VAL A 181 19.24 -1.12 20.75
CA VAL A 181 19.83 0.06 21.39
C VAL A 181 20.30 -0.25 22.81
N PHE A 182 19.56 -1.04 23.60
CA PHE A 182 19.96 -1.48 24.94
C PHE A 182 21.18 -2.42 24.90
N TYR A 183 21.23 -3.33 23.95
CA TYR A 183 22.38 -4.20 23.69
C TYR A 183 23.60 -3.38 23.25
N TYR A 184 23.43 -2.38 22.38
CA TYR A 184 24.51 -1.47 21.96
C TYR A 184 24.95 -0.50 23.08
N LEU A 185 24.04 -0.08 23.97
CA LEU A 185 24.38 0.73 25.15
C LEU A 185 25.13 -0.10 26.20
N CYS A 186 24.75 -1.36 26.41
CA CYS A 186 25.49 -2.32 27.24
C CYS A 186 26.83 -2.76 26.61
N CYS A 187 26.95 -2.76 25.28
CA CYS A 187 28.19 -3.11 24.58
C CYS A 187 29.18 -1.95 24.40
N SER A 188 28.97 -0.79 25.04
CA SER A 188 29.95 0.31 25.10
C SER A 188 31.12 0.03 26.06
N ASN A 189 31.62 -1.21 26.08
CA ASN A 189 32.98 -1.52 26.52
C ASN A 189 33.62 -2.41 25.43
N LYS A 190 34.45 -1.78 24.60
CA LYS A 190 35.03 -2.35 23.37
C LYS A 190 35.94 -3.54 23.69
N ARG A 191 35.43 -4.78 23.67
CA ARG A 191 36.30 -5.97 23.61
C ARG A 191 35.73 -7.25 22.99
N LEU A 192 34.45 -7.30 22.61
CA LEU A 192 33.79 -8.56 22.19
C LEU A 192 33.28 -8.60 20.74
N LEU A 193 33.69 -7.67 19.87
CA LEU A 193 33.19 -7.58 18.49
C LEU A 193 34.15 -8.17 17.43
N LYS A 194 34.93 -9.18 17.80
CA LYS A 194 35.81 -9.91 16.87
C LYS A 194 35.43 -11.39 16.69
N ILE A 195 34.41 -11.86 17.40
CA ILE A 195 34.00 -13.28 17.42
C ILE A 195 32.68 -13.53 16.67
N LEU A 196 31.85 -12.52 16.41
CA LEU A 196 30.51 -12.72 15.84
C LEU A 196 30.38 -12.48 14.33
N THR A 197 31.45 -12.18 13.59
CA THR A 197 31.38 -12.05 12.12
C THR A 197 31.49 -13.39 11.39
N ASN A 198 31.24 -14.52 12.07
CA ASN A 198 31.53 -15.83 11.49
C ASN A 198 30.43 -16.89 11.69
N ILE A 199 29.20 -16.48 12.03
CA ILE A 199 28.11 -17.42 12.25
C ILE A 199 26.83 -16.89 11.57
N GLU A 200 26.40 -17.64 10.55
CA GLU A 200 25.07 -17.69 9.88
C GLU A 200 24.65 -16.47 9.03
N GLY A 201 24.54 -16.56 7.69
CA GLY A 201 24.40 -17.74 6.83
C GLY A 201 23.01 -18.36 6.93
N GLU A 202 22.36 -18.52 5.78
CA GLU A 202 21.09 -19.20 5.50
C GLU A 202 19.74 -18.45 5.61
N GLU A 203 18.87 -18.90 4.71
CA GLU A 203 17.72 -18.28 4.04
C GLU A 203 16.46 -18.18 4.93
N ASP A 204 15.43 -17.41 4.55
CA ASP A 204 14.31 -18.07 3.88
C ASP A 204 13.90 -17.43 2.54
N ASP A 205 13.87 -18.35 1.58
CA ASP A 205 13.38 -18.32 0.22
C ASP A 205 11.84 -18.23 0.18
N ASP A 206 11.32 -17.60 -0.87
CA ASP A 206 9.95 -17.80 -1.34
C ASP A 206 9.92 -17.36 -2.81
N THR A 207 10.60 -18.16 -3.64
CA THR A 207 10.58 -18.08 -5.10
C THR A 207 9.54 -19.06 -5.65
N SER A 208 8.48 -18.55 -6.28
CA SER A 208 7.91 -19.22 -7.45
C SER A 208 7.51 -18.18 -8.49
N SER A 209 8.26 -18.20 -9.59
CA SER A 209 8.17 -17.40 -10.81
C SER A 209 6.89 -17.72 -11.61
N THR A 210 6.45 -16.88 -12.54
CA THR A 210 6.97 -16.85 -13.93
C THR A 210 6.94 -15.46 -14.59
N GLY A 211 8.04 -15.17 -15.33
CA GLY A 211 8.20 -14.39 -16.59
C GLY A 211 7.47 -13.05 -16.75
N ASP A 212 8.10 -11.93 -17.10
CA ASP A 212 9.16 -11.76 -18.10
C ASP A 212 10.23 -10.73 -17.72
N ALA A 213 11.40 -10.94 -18.31
CA ALA A 213 12.61 -10.16 -18.19
C ALA A 213 12.54 -8.82 -18.95
N SER A 214 13.12 -7.75 -18.38
CA SER A 214 14.24 -7.01 -18.99
C SER A 214 14.75 -5.81 -18.13
N ILE A 215 16.05 -5.89 -17.80
CA ILE A 215 17.10 -4.83 -17.75
C ILE A 215 16.94 -3.64 -16.76
N VAL A 216 17.88 -3.54 -15.79
CA VAL A 216 18.88 -2.44 -15.62
C VAL A 216 19.40 -2.37 -14.17
N SER A 217 20.70 -2.63 -14.07
CA SER A 217 21.72 -2.15 -13.11
C SER A 217 21.37 -1.83 -11.66
N SER A 218 21.87 -2.71 -10.79
CA SER A 218 22.23 -2.41 -9.39
C SER A 218 23.27 -1.29 -9.29
N SER A 219 22.94 -0.21 -8.59
CA SER A 219 23.92 0.67 -7.96
C SER A 219 23.72 0.65 -6.44
N LYS A 220 24.81 0.35 -5.73
CA LYS A 220 24.92 0.29 -4.27
C LYS A 220 24.61 1.67 -3.66
N LEU A 221 23.74 1.73 -2.66
CA LEU A 221 23.59 2.90 -1.78
C LEU A 221 24.48 2.75 -0.54
N PRO A 222 25.31 3.75 -0.18
CA PRO A 222 26.09 3.72 1.06
C PRO A 222 25.22 4.10 2.27
N LYS A 223 25.43 3.39 3.37
CA LYS A 223 24.90 3.70 4.72
C LYS A 223 25.65 4.89 5.31
N LYS A 224 24.94 5.92 5.81
CA LYS A 224 25.39 6.73 6.96
C LYS A 224 24.24 7.50 7.64
N ASN A 225 24.06 7.16 8.92
CA ASN A 225 23.60 7.93 10.09
C ASN A 225 22.23 8.66 10.10
N GLN A 226 21.31 8.07 10.87
CA GLN A 226 20.19 8.68 11.60
C GLN A 226 20.71 9.69 12.69
N PRO A 227 19.89 10.46 13.48
CA PRO A 227 18.47 10.26 13.84
C PRO A 227 17.61 11.51 14.13
N ILE A 228 16.38 11.62 13.59
CA ILE A 228 15.27 12.32 14.28
C ILE A 228 13.95 11.67 13.85
N LEU A 229 13.61 10.54 14.47
CA LEU A 229 12.32 9.87 14.24
C LEU A 229 11.63 9.56 15.58
N SER A 230 11.60 10.54 16.49
CA SER A 230 10.98 10.38 17.82
C SER A 230 9.87 11.38 18.14
N SER A 231 9.49 12.30 17.25
CA SER A 231 8.47 13.32 17.56
C SER A 231 7.32 13.45 16.55
N ILE A 232 7.04 12.41 15.75
CA ILE A 232 5.80 12.40 14.95
C ILE A 232 4.80 11.45 15.61
N LYS A 233 3.92 12.05 16.42
CA LYS A 233 2.69 11.39 16.88
C LYS A 233 1.81 11.18 15.65
N VAL A 234 1.91 10.00 15.04
CA VAL A 234 0.96 9.57 14.01
C VAL A 234 -0.32 9.17 14.77
N GLU A 235 -1.30 10.07 14.76
CA GLU A 235 -2.66 9.73 15.20
C GLU A 235 -3.18 8.50 14.44
N PRO A 236 -3.99 7.67 15.11
CA PRO A 236 -4.54 6.46 14.52
C PRO A 236 -5.30 6.79 13.22
N VAL A 237 -5.14 5.91 12.23
CA VAL A 237 -5.68 6.02 10.86
C VAL A 237 -7.22 6.08 10.83
N GLU A 238 -7.89 5.92 11.97
CA GLU A 238 -9.36 5.98 12.11
C GLU A 238 -9.96 7.39 12.13
N GLU A 239 -9.20 8.47 12.35
CA GLU A 239 -9.80 9.83 12.41
C GLU A 239 -9.87 10.60 11.08
N MET A 240 -9.23 10.13 10.01
CA MET A 240 -9.19 10.89 8.74
C MET A 240 -10.42 10.72 7.84
N ILE A 241 -11.43 9.93 8.22
CA ILE A 241 -12.65 9.75 7.41
C ILE A 241 -13.72 10.82 7.74
N LEU A 242 -13.56 11.61 8.82
CA LEU A 242 -14.57 12.59 9.26
C LEU A 242 -14.13 14.05 9.30
N HIS A 243 -12.90 14.39 8.91
CA HIS A 243 -12.49 15.79 8.88
C HIS A 243 -13.00 16.48 7.60
N GLU A 244 -14.29 16.81 7.59
CA GLU A 244 -14.85 17.75 6.62
C GLU A 244 -14.00 19.03 6.63
N ASN A 245 -13.51 19.43 5.46
CA ASN A 245 -12.64 20.59 5.28
C ASN A 245 -13.30 21.83 5.95
N PRO A 246 -12.60 22.56 6.84
CA PRO A 246 -13.19 23.69 7.58
C PRO A 246 -13.74 24.79 6.65
N ILE A 247 -13.26 24.85 5.41
CA ILE A 247 -13.75 25.77 4.36
C ILE A 247 -15.15 25.35 3.88
N VAL A 248 -15.43 24.05 3.81
CA VAL A 248 -16.73 23.47 3.39
C VAL A 248 -17.79 23.65 4.48
N LYS A 249 -17.41 23.52 5.75
CA LYS A 249 -18.31 23.78 6.90
C LYS A 249 -18.75 25.25 6.96
N LYS A 250 -17.82 26.17 6.69
CA LYS A 250 -18.09 27.62 6.69
C LYS A 250 -19.01 28.03 5.52
N THR A 251 -18.83 27.44 4.34
CA THR A 251 -19.69 27.71 3.17
C THR A 251 -21.09 27.13 3.32
N LYS A 252 -21.25 25.93 3.90
CA LYS A 252 -22.58 25.38 4.21
C LYS A 252 -23.33 26.20 5.25
N ALA A 253 -22.67 26.66 6.31
CA ALA A 253 -23.28 27.52 7.33
C ALA A 253 -23.74 28.87 6.76
N ILE A 254 -22.96 29.48 5.86
CA ILE A 254 -23.33 30.74 5.20
C ILE A 254 -24.50 30.53 4.22
N ALA A 255 -24.55 29.40 3.50
CA ALA A 255 -25.65 29.08 2.60
C ALA A 255 -26.98 28.87 3.35
N VAL A 256 -26.95 28.19 4.50
CA VAL A 256 -28.14 27.98 5.35
C VAL A 256 -28.59 29.28 6.00
N ALA A 257 -27.66 30.12 6.50
CA ALA A 257 -28.01 31.42 7.05
C ALA A 257 -28.66 32.35 6.00
N ARG A 258 -28.24 32.25 4.73
CA ARG A 258 -28.82 33.04 3.64
C ARG A 258 -30.23 32.60 3.24
N GLN A 259 -30.60 31.34 3.45
CA GLN A 259 -31.97 30.86 3.21
C GLN A 259 -32.96 31.28 4.30
N LEU A 260 -32.47 31.53 5.52
CA LEU A 260 -33.31 31.97 6.64
C LEU A 260 -33.59 33.48 6.64
N THR A 261 -32.81 34.28 5.89
CA THR A 261 -33.00 35.74 5.78
C THR A 261 -33.90 36.17 4.61
N VAL A 262 -34.43 35.23 3.82
CA VAL A 262 -35.25 35.52 2.62
C VAL A 262 -36.73 35.13 2.80
N ASN A 263 -37.12 34.68 4.00
CA ASN A 263 -38.53 34.50 4.40
C ASN A 263 -38.94 35.52 5.46
#